data_AF-A0A918P2P3-F1
#
_entry.id   AF-A0A918P2P3-F1
#
_cell.length_a   1.000
_cell.length_b   1.000
_cell.length_c   1.000
_cell.angle_alpha   90.00
_cell.angle_beta   90.00
_cell.angle_gamma   90.00
#
_symmetry.space_group_name_H-M   'P 1'
#
loop_
_entity.id
_entity.type
_entity.pdbx_description
1 polymer ?
#
loop_
_entity_poly.entity_id
_entity_poly.type
_entity_poly.pdbx_seq_one_letter_code
_entity_poly.pdbx_strand_id
1 'polypeptide(L)' 'MREVSARCSTGNVVVTAVGDRVLLAVVTDDGLDTAAFRREMPGVVRELGHPLDADIAS' A
#
# COMPACT_ATOMS: atom_id res chain seq x y z
N MET A 1 -13.34 -3.96 -2.51
CA MET A 1 -12.23 -3.31 -3.24
C MET A 1 -11.12 -3.07 -2.23
N ARG A 2 -9.94 -3.69 -2.38
CA ARG A 2 -8.84 -3.68 -1.38
C ARG A 2 -7.59 -2.92 -1.83
N GLU A 3 -7.48 -2.65 -3.12
CA GLU A 3 -6.39 -1.92 -3.75
C GLU A 3 -6.95 -1.06 -4.89
N VAL A 4 -6.39 0.13 -5.06
CA VAL A 4 -6.65 1.05 -6.18
C VAL A 4 -5.31 1.49 -6.73
N SER A 5 -5.13 1.41 -8.04
CA SER A 5 -3.94 1.93 -8.70
C SER A 5 -4.32 2.97 -9.76
N ALA A 6 -3.54 4.04 -9.84
CA ALA A 6 -3.67 5.08 -10.83
C ALA A 6 -2.30 5.36 -11.45
N ARG A 7 -2.26 5.44 -12.78
CA ARG A 7 -1.12 5.98 -13.50
C ARG A 7 -1.33 7.47 -13.71
N CYS A 8 -0.38 8.27 -13.27
CA CYS A 8 -0.37 9.72 -13.38
C CYS A 8 0.66 10.16 -14.42
N SER A 9 0.65 11.45 -14.78
CA SER A 9 1.57 12.01 -15.80
C SER A 9 3.06 11.91 -15.46
N THR A 10 3.40 11.67 -14.19
CA THR A 10 4.78 11.63 -13.68
C THR A 10 5.07 10.41 -12.80
N GLY A 11 4.22 9.36 -12.87
CA GLY A 11 4.43 8.15 -12.08
C GLY A 11 3.16 7.37 -11.74
N ASN A 12 3.21 6.61 -10.65
CA ASN A 12 2.14 5.71 -10.22
C ASN A 12 1.75 6.00 -8.77
N VAL A 13 0.45 5.88 -8.49
CA VAL A 13 -0.09 5.88 -7.12
C VAL A 13 -0.81 4.57 -6.90
N VAL A 14 -0.43 3.85 -5.85
CA VAL A 14 -1.12 2.65 -5.39
C VAL A 14 -1.62 2.87 -3.98
N VAL A 15 -2.92 2.72 -3.77
CA VAL A 15 -3.56 2.80 -2.45
C VAL A 15 -4.06 1.41 -2.08
N THR A 16 -3.60 0.88 -0.96
CA THR A 16 -3.97 -0.45 -0.46
C THR A 16 -4.49 -0.35 0.97
N ALA A 17 -5.53 -1.13 1.28
CA ALA A 17 -6.04 -1.22 2.64
C ALA A 17 -5.06 -1.98 3.56
N VAL A 18 -4.83 -1.42 4.75
CA VAL A 18 -4.11 -2.07 5.84
C VAL A 18 -5.10 -2.32 6.97
N GLY A 19 -5.42 -3.59 7.19
CA GLY A 19 -6.54 -3.97 8.06
C GLY A 19 -7.86 -3.38 7.57
N ASP A 20 -8.72 -3.01 8.52
CA ASP A 20 -10.07 -2.49 8.22
C ASP A 20 -10.18 -0.97 8.32
N ARG A 21 -9.15 -0.29 8.84
CA ARG A 21 -9.25 1.13 9.25
C ARG A 21 -8.19 2.05 8.64
N VAL A 22 -7.17 1.50 7.97
CA VAL A 22 -6.04 2.28 7.47
C VAL A 22 -5.84 2.07 5.96
N LEU A 23 -5.37 3.12 5.29
CA LEU A 23 -4.96 3.09 3.90
C LEU A 23 -3.46 3.41 3.80
N LEU A 24 -2.71 2.58 3.06
CA LEU A 24 -1.34 2.85 2.66
C LEU A 24 -1.34 3.39 1.23
N ALA A 25 -0.86 4.62 1.05
CA ALA A 25 -0.63 5.21 -0.27
C ALA A 25 0.87 5.17 -0.60
N VAL A 26 1.21 4.52 -1.72
CA VAL A 26 2.57 4.49 -2.25
C VAL A 26 2.60 5.26 -3.56
N VAL A 27 3.49 6.26 -3.63
CA VAL A 27 3.72 7.09 -4.80
C VAL A 27 5.09 6.73 -5.36
N THR A 28 5.14 6.40 -6.64
CA THR A 28 6.37 6.00 -7.33
C THR A 28 6.49 6.76 -8.64
N ASP A 29 7.69 6.76 -9.21
CA ASP A 29 7.88 7.19 -10.60
C ASP A 29 7.41 6.11 -11.60
N ASP A 30 7.65 6.37 -12.89
CA ASP A 30 7.33 5.46 -14.01
C ASP A 30 8.23 4.21 -14.10
N GLY A 31 9.36 4.19 -13.40
CA GLY A 31 10.34 3.09 -13.39
C GLY A 31 9.99 1.94 -12.45
N LEU A 32 8.81 1.97 -11.83
CA LEU A 32 8.36 0.93 -10.90
C LEU A 32 8.29 -0.46 -11.57
N ASP A 33 9.05 -1.42 -11.04
CA ASP A 33 8.78 -2.84 -11.31
C ASP A 33 7.49 -3.25 -10.58
N THR A 34 6.38 -3.12 -11.30
CA THR A 34 5.05 -3.48 -10.80
C THR A 34 4.93 -4.93 -10.36
N ALA A 35 5.70 -5.85 -10.94
CA ALA A 35 5.66 -7.25 -10.58
C ALA A 35 6.39 -7.49 -9.25
N ALA A 36 7.56 -6.88 -9.05
CA ALA A 36 8.26 -6.90 -7.76
C ALA A 36 7.42 -6.23 -6.66
N PHE A 37 6.88 -5.05 -6.95
CA PHE A 37 6.02 -4.32 -6.04
C PHE A 37 4.83 -5.16 -5.55
N ARG A 38 4.11 -5.82 -6.47
CA ARG A 38 2.97 -6.68 -6.11
C ARG A 38 3.37 -7.92 -5.30
N ARG A 39 4.59 -8.44 -5.47
CA ARG A 39 5.10 -9.57 -4.68
C ARG A 39 5.42 -9.15 -3.25
N GLU A 40 5.95 -7.95 -3.05
CA GLU A 40 6.42 -7.47 -1.75
C GLU A 40 5.32 -6.84 -0.91
N MET A 41 4.36 -6.15 -1.54
CA MET A 41 3.32 -5.38 -0.85
C MET A 41 2.52 -6.17 0.20
N PRO A 42 2.13 -7.45 -0.01
CA PRO A 42 1.43 -8.21 1.02
C PRO A 42 2.23 -8.38 2.31
N GLY A 43 3.56 -8.47 2.22
CA GLY A 43 4.46 -8.55 3.38
C GLY A 43 4.45 -7.24 4.17
N VAL A 44 4.58 -6.12 3.46
CA VAL A 44 4.55 -4.77 4.04
C VAL A 44 3.22 -4.49 4.73
N VAL A 45 2.09 -4.80 4.08
CA VAL A 45 0.75 -4.63 4.68
C VAL A 45 0.60 -5.42 5.98
N ARG A 46 1.10 -6.65 6.01
CA ARG A 46 1.06 -7.50 7.21
C ARG A 46 1.91 -6.94 8.34
N GLU A 47 3.10 -6.42 8.02
CA GLU A 47 4.00 -5.82 9.00
C GLU A 47 3.44 -4.53 9.58
N LEU A 48 2.83 -3.69 8.74
CA LEU A 48 2.20 -2.44 9.17
C LEU A 48 0.91 -2.65 9.97
N GLY A 49 0.14 -3.72 9.69
CA GLY A 49 -1.10 -4.01 10.39
C GLY A 49 -0.92 -4.17 11.91
N HIS A 50 0.16 -4.85 12.33
CA HIS A 50 0.37 -5.15 13.74
C HIS A 50 0.52 -3.92 14.67
N PRO A 51 1.39 -2.93 14.37
CA PRO A 51 1.48 -1.71 15.17
C PRO A 51 0.25 -0.81 15.03
N LEU A 52 -0.40 -0.77 13.85
CA LEU A 52 -1.58 0.06 13.63
C LEU A 52 -2.80 -0.44 14.41
N ASP A 53 -2.99 -1.75 14.51
CA ASP A 53 -4.05 -2.33 15.35
C ASP A 53 -3.85 -1.99 16.84
N ALA A 54 -2.59 -1.91 17.29
CA ALA A 54 -2.27 -1.50 18.65
C ALA A 54 -2.52 -0.01 18.92
N ASP A 55 -2.22 0.86 17.95
CA ASP A 55 -2.46 2.31 18.05
C ASP A 55 -3.95 2.64 18.07
N ILE A 56 -4.75 1.97 17.23
CA ILE A 56 -6.19 2.21 17.13
C ILE A 56 -6.98 1.71 18.36
N ALA A 57 -6.39 0.82 19.16
CA ALA A 57 -7.01 0.31 20.40
C ALA A 57 -6.79 1.25 21.62
N SER A 58 -6.00 2.32 21.48
CA SER A 58 -5.77 3.34 22.52
C SER A 58 -6.80 4.47 22.47
#